data_AF-A0A6N2BZB1-F1
#
_entry.id   AF-A0A6N2BZB1-F1
#
_cell.length_a   1.000
_cell.length_b   1.000
_cell.length_c   1.000
_cell.angle_alpha   90.00
_cell.angle_beta   90.00
_cell.angle_gamma   90.00
#
_symmetry.space_group_name_H-M   'P 1'
#
loop_
_entity.id
_entity.type
_entity.pdbx_description
1 polymer ?
#
loop_
_entity_poly.entity_id
_entity_poly.type
_entity_poly.pdbx_seq_one_letter_code
_entity_poly.pdbx_strand_id
1 'polypeptide(L)'
;METILSPPFSPLFNPKTSLSKPFLSLSHLPRSTKPICCSLRKQHSQIEKQPFSVPKSWVSHVQQGLAALAISLALNFCPVVSSDSALASEFDVLNEGPPKDSYVVDDAGVLSRVTKSDLKALLSDVEKRKGFHINVITVRKLTSKADAFEYADQVLEKWYPSVEQGNDKGIVVLVTSQKEGAITGGPDFVKAVGDTVLDATVSENLPVLATEEKYNEAVFSTARRLVAAIDGLPDPGGPQLKDSKRESNFKSREETDEKRGQFTLVVGGLLVIAFVVPMAQYYAYVSKK
;
A
#
# COMPACT_ATOMS: atom_id res chain seq x y z
N MET A 1 45.87 18.38 52.16
CA MET A 1 45.45 19.38 53.15
C MET A 1 43.93 19.55 53.10
N GLU A 2 43.08 18.77 53.74
CA GLU A 2 43.13 17.43 54.38
C GLU A 2 41.70 16.82 54.19
N THR A 3 41.49 15.62 53.63
CA THR A 3 41.49 14.25 54.23
C THR A 3 40.22 13.90 55.07
N ILE A 4 39.78 12.61 55.05
CA ILE A 4 38.88 11.90 56.03
C ILE A 4 37.34 12.12 55.86
N LEU A 5 36.40 11.14 55.95
CA LEU A 5 36.39 9.66 56.15
C LEU A 5 35.23 8.99 55.35
N SER A 6 35.13 7.65 55.38
CA SER A 6 34.30 6.77 54.53
C SER A 6 33.11 6.05 55.21
N PRO A 7 32.26 5.29 54.46
CA PRO A 7 31.13 4.49 54.96
C PRO A 7 31.34 2.96 54.87
N PRO A 8 30.44 2.13 55.48
CA PRO A 8 29.63 1.19 54.67
C PRO A 8 28.22 0.88 55.23
N PHE A 9 27.37 0.13 54.51
CA PHE A 9 26.71 -1.12 54.99
C PHE A 9 25.92 -1.89 53.91
N SER A 10 25.96 -3.22 53.99
CA SER A 10 25.26 -4.22 53.14
C SER A 10 24.49 -5.24 54.01
N PRO A 11 23.59 -6.06 53.44
CA PRO A 11 23.70 -7.54 53.58
C PRO A 11 23.35 -8.31 52.27
N LEU A 12 23.97 -9.46 51.90
CA LEU A 12 23.78 -10.86 52.38
C LEU A 12 22.35 -11.42 52.10
N PHE A 13 22.09 -12.66 51.64
CA PHE A 13 22.75 -13.97 51.89
C PHE A 13 22.60 -15.00 50.75
N ASN A 14 23.35 -16.11 50.81
CA ASN A 14 23.36 -17.30 49.92
C ASN A 14 22.77 -18.53 50.68
N PRO A 15 22.35 -19.68 50.06
CA PRO A 15 23.27 -20.85 49.97
C PRO A 15 23.02 -21.89 48.81
N LYS A 16 23.86 -22.95 48.77
CA LYS A 16 23.92 -24.05 47.76
C LYS A 16 23.38 -25.41 48.23
N THR A 17 22.90 -26.27 47.29
CA THR A 17 23.07 -27.77 47.18
C THR A 17 22.31 -28.28 45.92
N SER A 18 22.91 -28.82 44.84
CA SER A 18 23.45 -30.17 44.54
C SER A 18 22.46 -31.34 44.30
N LEU A 19 22.27 -31.82 43.04
CA LEU A 19 22.45 -33.25 42.61
C LEU A 19 22.30 -33.53 41.07
N SER A 20 23.25 -34.34 40.53
CA SER A 20 23.25 -35.26 39.36
C SER A 20 22.24 -35.25 38.17
N LYS A 21 22.77 -34.99 36.95
CA LYS A 21 22.88 -35.88 35.73
C LYS A 21 21.64 -36.53 35.04
N PRO A 22 21.70 -36.93 33.73
CA PRO A 22 22.57 -36.49 32.61
C PRO A 22 21.92 -36.46 31.17
N PHE A 23 22.74 -36.15 30.15
CA PHE A 23 22.66 -36.55 28.73
C PHE A 23 21.38 -36.28 27.90
N LEU A 24 21.49 -35.37 26.92
CA LEU A 24 21.79 -35.74 25.53
C LEU A 24 22.26 -34.52 24.71
N SER A 25 23.23 -34.72 23.82
CA SER A 25 23.72 -33.74 22.86
C SER A 25 23.27 -34.15 21.46
N LEU A 26 22.84 -33.19 20.63
CA LEU A 26 22.73 -33.41 19.19
C LEU A 26 23.23 -32.18 18.41
N SER A 27 24.54 -32.18 18.17
CA SER A 27 25.19 -31.30 17.21
C SER A 27 25.09 -31.88 15.80
N HIS A 28 24.70 -31.07 14.81
CA HIS A 28 24.96 -31.39 13.40
C HIS A 28 25.36 -30.15 12.61
N LEU A 29 26.64 -30.13 12.20
CA LEU A 29 27.18 -29.28 11.13
C LEU A 29 27.48 -30.20 9.89
N PRO A 30 27.97 -29.69 8.75
CA PRO A 30 27.20 -29.70 7.50
C PRO A 30 27.76 -30.69 6.47
N ARG A 31 27.03 -30.94 5.37
CA ARG A 31 27.61 -31.71 4.25
C ARG A 31 27.08 -31.38 2.84
N SER A 32 28.00 -30.82 2.05
CA SER A 32 28.30 -31.09 0.64
C SER A 32 27.22 -31.04 -0.45
N THR A 33 27.57 -30.27 -1.47
CA THR A 33 27.11 -30.25 -2.87
C THR A 33 26.76 -31.60 -3.51
N LYS A 34 25.63 -31.66 -4.25
CA LYS A 34 25.52 -31.93 -5.72
C LYS A 34 24.05 -31.93 -6.20
N PRO A 35 23.78 -31.78 -7.52
CA PRO A 35 22.47 -31.30 -8.01
C PRO A 35 21.39 -32.39 -8.11
N ILE A 36 20.14 -31.97 -7.94
CA ILE A 36 18.97 -32.85 -8.12
C ILE A 36 18.65 -32.96 -9.62
N CYS A 37 18.76 -34.18 -10.12
CA CYS A 37 18.37 -34.57 -11.47
C CYS A 37 16.86 -34.89 -11.49
N CYS A 38 16.09 -34.18 -12.33
CA CYS A 38 14.66 -34.41 -12.49
C CYS A 38 14.43 -35.63 -13.40
N SER A 39 14.09 -36.78 -12.81
CA SER A 39 13.79 -38.02 -13.54
C SER A 39 12.42 -37.99 -14.23
N LEU A 40 12.38 -37.47 -15.46
CA LEU A 40 11.13 -37.48 -16.24
C LEU A 40 10.74 -38.91 -16.68
N ARG A 41 9.46 -39.21 -16.49
CA ARG A 41 8.86 -40.55 -16.62
C ARG A 41 8.89 -41.06 -18.07
N LYS A 42 9.50 -42.22 -18.27
CA LYS A 42 9.61 -42.93 -19.55
C LYS A 42 8.23 -43.45 -20.01
N GLN A 43 7.54 -42.74 -20.89
CA GLN A 43 6.41 -43.33 -21.63
C GLN A 43 6.93 -44.16 -22.81
N HIS A 44 6.49 -45.41 -22.84
CA HIS A 44 6.82 -46.38 -23.87
C HIS A 44 5.68 -46.38 -24.91
N SER A 45 5.88 -45.67 -26.02
CA SER A 45 5.03 -45.78 -27.20
C SER A 45 5.62 -46.84 -28.11
N GLN A 46 4.90 -47.96 -28.28
CA GLN A 46 5.23 -48.93 -29.32
C GLN A 46 5.04 -48.26 -30.68
N ILE A 47 6.06 -48.33 -31.55
CA ILE A 47 5.88 -48.08 -32.98
C ILE A 47 6.13 -49.41 -33.68
N GLU A 48 5.06 -49.88 -34.30
CA GLU A 48 4.95 -51.12 -35.04
C GLU A 48 5.92 -51.12 -36.23
N LYS A 49 6.62 -52.25 -36.44
CA LYS A 49 7.35 -52.48 -37.68
C LYS A 49 6.32 -52.70 -38.79
N GLN A 50 6.37 -51.94 -39.87
CA GLN A 50 6.13 -52.39 -41.24
C GLN A 50 6.95 -51.48 -42.18
N PRO A 51 7.31 -51.94 -43.39
CA PRO A 51 8.41 -51.35 -44.17
C PRO A 51 7.97 -50.06 -44.89
N PHE A 52 8.87 -49.43 -45.65
CA PHE A 52 8.74 -49.36 -47.10
C PHE A 52 9.91 -48.61 -47.74
N SER A 53 10.26 -49.08 -48.93
CA SER A 53 11.24 -48.56 -49.87
C SER A 53 11.28 -47.03 -50.00
N VAL A 54 12.51 -46.50 -49.99
CA VAL A 54 12.87 -45.20 -50.58
C VAL A 54 12.35 -45.13 -52.02
N PRO A 55 11.79 -43.99 -52.44
CA PRO A 55 12.33 -43.32 -53.61
C PRO A 55 12.91 -41.95 -53.26
N LYS A 56 14.02 -41.60 -53.91
CA LYS A 56 14.61 -40.27 -53.83
C LYS A 56 13.61 -39.22 -54.31
N SER A 57 13.33 -38.22 -53.50
CA SER A 57 12.96 -36.90 -54.01
C SER A 57 13.47 -35.82 -53.06
N TRP A 58 13.98 -34.72 -53.61
CA TRP A 58 14.50 -33.57 -52.84
C TRP A 58 13.40 -32.80 -52.07
N VAL A 59 12.13 -33.18 -52.25
CA VAL A 59 10.95 -32.43 -51.79
C VAL A 59 10.74 -32.53 -50.27
N SER A 60 11.15 -33.64 -49.63
CA SER A 60 11.01 -33.83 -48.19
C SER A 60 11.85 -32.85 -47.36
N HIS A 61 13.04 -32.48 -47.84
CA HIS A 61 13.86 -31.43 -47.20
C HIS A 61 13.24 -30.04 -47.34
N VAL A 62 12.54 -29.75 -48.44
CA VAL A 62 11.82 -28.48 -48.63
C VAL A 62 10.66 -28.38 -47.63
N GLN A 63 9.91 -29.46 -47.41
CA GLN A 63 8.81 -29.48 -46.43
C GLN A 63 9.31 -29.31 -44.98
N GLN A 64 10.43 -29.94 -44.62
CA GLN A 64 11.06 -29.76 -43.30
C GLN A 64 11.59 -28.32 -43.11
N GLY A 65 12.17 -27.72 -44.16
CA GLY A 65 12.60 -26.32 -44.14
C GLY A 65 11.45 -25.33 -43.98
N LEU A 66 10.32 -25.57 -44.67
CA LEU A 66 9.10 -24.75 -44.54
C LEU A 66 8.49 -24.81 -43.14
N ALA A 67 8.46 -26.00 -42.51
CA ALA A 67 7.99 -26.16 -41.14
C ALA A 67 8.89 -25.44 -40.12
N ALA A 68 10.22 -25.51 -40.29
CA ALA A 68 11.18 -24.78 -39.45
C ALA A 68 11.03 -23.25 -39.59
N LEU A 69 10.80 -22.75 -40.81
CA LEU A 69 10.55 -21.34 -41.07
C LEU A 69 9.25 -20.85 -40.42
N ALA A 70 8.18 -21.63 -40.48
CA ALA A 70 6.90 -21.29 -39.87
C ALA A 70 7.00 -21.16 -38.33
N ILE A 71 7.72 -22.07 -37.67
CA ILE A 71 7.96 -22.00 -36.21
C ILE A 71 8.84 -20.79 -35.86
N SER A 72 9.87 -20.51 -36.67
CA SER A 72 10.74 -19.34 -36.48
C SER A 72 10.01 -18.01 -36.68
N LEU A 73 9.05 -17.95 -37.61
CA LEU A 73 8.17 -16.78 -37.79
C LEU A 73 7.18 -16.64 -36.62
N ALA A 74 6.58 -17.74 -36.17
CA ALA A 74 5.64 -17.74 -35.05
C ALA A 74 6.28 -17.28 -33.73
N LEU A 75 7.55 -17.63 -33.49
CA LEU A 75 8.31 -17.14 -32.33
C LEU A 75 8.76 -15.68 -32.47
N ASN A 76 8.89 -15.13 -33.68
CA ASN A 76 9.17 -13.70 -33.90
C ASN A 76 7.90 -12.83 -33.82
N PHE A 77 6.72 -13.38 -34.17
CA PHE A 77 5.45 -12.64 -34.21
C PHE A 77 4.52 -12.90 -33.01
N CYS A 78 4.84 -13.84 -32.13
CA CYS A 78 4.27 -13.87 -30.80
C CYS A 78 4.95 -12.78 -29.97
N PRO A 79 4.29 -11.66 -29.62
CA PRO A 79 4.82 -10.83 -28.56
C PRO A 79 4.87 -11.70 -27.32
N VAL A 80 6.08 -11.98 -26.84
CA VAL A 80 6.25 -12.42 -25.46
C VAL A 80 5.76 -11.25 -24.62
N VAL A 81 4.48 -11.29 -24.28
CA VAL A 81 3.92 -10.50 -23.19
C VAL A 81 4.62 -11.07 -21.95
N SER A 82 5.77 -10.47 -21.64
CA SER A 82 6.43 -10.59 -20.35
C SER A 82 5.38 -10.23 -19.32
N SER A 83 4.71 -11.26 -18.81
CA SER A 83 3.77 -11.14 -17.73
C SER A 83 4.60 -11.02 -16.47
N ASP A 84 5.23 -9.85 -16.31
CA ASP A 84 5.77 -9.35 -15.04
C ASP A 84 4.59 -9.12 -14.11
N SER A 85 4.04 -10.24 -13.65
CA SER A 85 3.01 -10.38 -12.64
C SER A 85 3.53 -11.26 -11.50
N ALA A 86 4.85 -11.19 -11.27
CA ALA A 86 5.43 -11.43 -9.97
C ALA A 86 5.35 -10.11 -9.20
N LEU A 87 4.44 -10.00 -8.23
CA LEU A 87 4.29 -8.76 -7.47
C LEU A 87 5.48 -8.59 -6.51
N ALA A 88 6.51 -7.89 -6.98
CA ALA A 88 7.77 -7.65 -6.29
C ALA A 88 8.02 -6.14 -6.02
N SER A 89 6.95 -5.36 -5.86
CA SER A 89 6.96 -3.89 -5.70
C SER A 89 7.99 -3.38 -4.69
N GLU A 90 8.00 -3.93 -3.48
CA GLU A 90 8.95 -3.57 -2.43
C GLU A 90 10.41 -3.83 -2.81
N PHE A 91 10.65 -4.94 -3.54
CA PHE A 91 11.99 -5.33 -3.93
C PHE A 91 12.52 -4.48 -5.08
N ASP A 92 11.66 -4.09 -6.02
CA ASP A 92 12.01 -3.28 -7.18
C ASP A 92 12.48 -1.89 -6.73
N VAL A 93 11.70 -1.21 -5.89
CA VAL A 93 12.07 0.07 -5.25
C VAL A 93 13.40 -0.02 -4.49
N LEU A 94 13.64 -1.12 -3.77
CA LEU A 94 14.89 -1.37 -3.05
C LEU A 94 16.10 -1.69 -3.96
N ASN A 95 15.86 -2.07 -5.22
CA ASN A 95 16.89 -2.55 -6.15
C ASN A 95 17.24 -1.52 -7.24
N GLU A 96 16.27 -0.73 -7.73
CA GLU A 96 16.51 0.36 -8.69
C GLU A 96 17.36 1.50 -8.09
N GLY A 97 17.29 1.70 -6.77
CA GLY A 97 18.03 2.74 -6.05
C GLY A 97 17.33 4.11 -6.05
N PRO A 98 17.98 5.15 -5.48
CA PRO A 98 17.34 6.45 -5.29
C PRO A 98 17.09 7.18 -6.63
N PRO A 99 15.87 7.69 -6.87
CA PRO A 99 15.48 8.31 -8.14
C PRO A 99 15.98 9.77 -8.28
N LYS A 100 17.29 9.92 -8.54
CA LYS A 100 18.00 11.22 -8.58
C LYS A 100 17.30 12.32 -9.38
N ASP A 101 16.69 11.97 -10.52
CA ASP A 101 16.06 12.94 -11.43
C ASP A 101 14.55 13.13 -11.21
N SER A 102 13.83 12.16 -10.64
CA SER A 102 12.36 12.27 -10.48
C SER A 102 11.92 12.57 -9.05
N TYR A 103 12.74 12.30 -8.04
CA TYR A 103 12.41 12.41 -6.59
C TYR A 103 11.19 11.59 -6.14
N VAL A 104 10.58 10.83 -7.06
CA VAL A 104 9.30 10.15 -6.88
C VAL A 104 9.40 8.78 -7.54
N VAL A 105 9.14 7.73 -6.75
CA VAL A 105 8.89 6.36 -7.20
C VAL A 105 7.41 6.07 -6.99
N ASP A 106 6.67 5.76 -8.06
CA ASP A 106 5.23 5.50 -7.99
C ASP A 106 4.88 4.12 -8.53
N ASP A 107 5.21 3.10 -7.73
CA ASP A 107 4.82 1.70 -7.93
C ASP A 107 3.31 1.52 -7.81
N ALA A 108 2.67 2.20 -6.86
CA ALA A 108 1.23 2.13 -6.66
C ALA A 108 0.42 2.65 -7.86
N GLY A 109 1.04 3.43 -8.76
CA GLY A 109 0.40 4.02 -9.93
C GLY A 109 -0.67 5.07 -9.61
N VAL A 110 -0.59 5.70 -8.43
CA VAL A 110 -1.61 6.64 -7.91
C VAL A 110 -1.31 8.10 -8.22
N LEU A 111 -0.08 8.43 -8.62
CA LEU A 111 0.33 9.82 -8.84
C LEU A 111 0.22 10.22 -10.32
N SER A 112 -0.49 11.33 -10.56
CA SER A 112 -0.64 11.89 -11.91
C SER A 112 0.68 12.44 -12.43
N ARG A 113 0.85 12.46 -13.76
CA ARG A 113 2.04 13.04 -14.42
C ARG A 113 2.25 14.52 -14.06
N VAL A 114 1.16 15.27 -13.85
CA VAL A 114 1.21 16.68 -13.43
C VAL A 114 1.79 16.76 -12.02
N THR A 115 1.19 16.03 -11.06
CA THR A 115 1.66 15.99 -9.67
C THR A 115 3.12 15.53 -9.54
N LYS A 116 3.56 14.53 -10.33
CA LYS A 116 4.98 14.11 -10.40
C LYS A 116 5.90 15.25 -10.86
N SER A 117 5.43 16.07 -11.81
CA SER A 117 6.20 17.22 -12.32
C SER A 117 6.26 18.36 -11.29
N ASP A 118 5.14 18.64 -10.60
CA ASP A 118 5.06 19.65 -9.55
C ASP A 118 5.91 19.28 -8.32
N LEU A 119 5.88 18.00 -7.92
CA LEU A 119 6.74 17.46 -6.86
C LEU A 119 8.21 17.57 -7.24
N LYS A 120 8.60 17.14 -8.45
CA LYS A 120 9.98 17.30 -8.95
C LYS A 120 10.43 18.76 -8.90
N ALA A 121 9.59 19.70 -9.34
CA ALA A 121 9.93 21.13 -9.30
C ALA A 121 10.18 21.60 -7.86
N LEU A 122 9.24 21.33 -6.95
CA LEU A 122 9.28 21.74 -5.54
C LEU A 122 10.44 21.11 -4.75
N LEU A 123 10.68 19.80 -4.92
CA LEU A 123 11.76 19.08 -4.24
C LEU A 123 13.14 19.48 -4.76
N SER A 124 13.27 19.70 -6.08
CA SER A 124 14.52 20.20 -6.66
C SER A 124 14.85 21.65 -6.29
N ASP A 125 13.88 22.44 -5.82
CA ASP A 125 14.13 23.78 -5.30
C ASP A 125 14.72 23.70 -3.88
N VAL A 126 14.16 22.84 -3.01
CA VAL A 126 14.70 22.63 -1.66
C VAL A 126 16.11 22.06 -1.68
N GLU A 127 16.40 21.09 -2.55
CA GLU A 127 17.76 20.55 -2.69
C GLU A 127 18.76 21.65 -3.06
N LYS A 128 18.40 22.55 -3.99
CA LYS A 128 19.27 23.68 -4.39
C LYS A 128 19.45 24.74 -3.30
N ARG A 129 18.40 25.02 -2.51
CA ARG A 129 18.40 26.09 -1.49
C ARG A 129 19.00 25.66 -0.15
N LYS A 130 18.84 24.38 0.22
CA LYS A 130 19.11 23.86 1.57
C LYS A 130 19.98 22.60 1.61
N GLY A 131 20.20 21.92 0.48
CA GLY A 131 20.95 20.66 0.42
C GLY A 131 20.15 19.40 0.79
N PHE A 132 18.96 19.55 1.36
CA PHE A 132 18.08 18.42 1.69
C PHE A 132 17.45 17.82 0.44
N HIS A 133 17.59 16.51 0.28
CA HIS A 133 17.04 15.76 -0.84
C HIS A 133 16.01 14.76 -0.32
N ILE A 134 14.74 14.97 -0.68
CA ILE A 134 13.60 14.21 -0.20
C ILE A 134 13.11 13.31 -1.35
N ASN A 135 12.92 12.03 -1.07
CA ASN A 135 12.30 11.08 -1.99
C ASN A 135 10.89 10.72 -1.52
N VAL A 136 9.97 10.61 -2.47
CA VAL A 136 8.61 10.13 -2.25
C VAL A 136 8.46 8.75 -2.88
N ILE A 137 7.87 7.82 -2.14
CA ILE A 137 7.62 6.45 -2.57
C ILE A 137 6.15 6.11 -2.31
N THR A 138 5.41 5.77 -3.35
CA THR A 138 4.05 5.20 -3.22
C THR A 138 4.09 3.72 -3.55
N VAL A 139 3.77 2.88 -2.56
CA VAL A 139 3.74 1.41 -2.71
C VAL A 139 2.30 0.92 -2.54
N ARG A 140 1.88 -0.06 -3.34
CA ARG A 140 0.50 -0.55 -3.25
C ARG A 140 0.21 -1.20 -1.89
N LYS A 141 1.09 -2.10 -1.43
CA LYS A 141 1.00 -2.86 -0.18
C LYS A 141 2.39 -3.24 0.29
N LEU A 142 2.54 -3.53 1.57
CA LEU A 142 3.72 -4.19 2.12
C LEU A 142 3.43 -5.69 2.33
N THR A 143 4.45 -6.52 2.10
CA THR A 143 4.38 -7.99 2.18
C THR A 143 5.57 -8.59 2.92
N SER A 144 6.71 -7.89 2.94
CA SER A 144 7.94 -8.26 3.65
C SER A 144 7.99 -7.66 5.06
N LYS A 145 7.29 -6.54 5.29
CA LYS A 145 7.32 -5.71 6.49
C LYS A 145 5.91 -5.44 7.01
N ALA A 146 5.81 -5.19 8.31
CA ALA A 146 4.53 -4.93 8.97
C ALA A 146 4.08 -3.46 8.80
N ASP A 147 5.03 -2.53 8.83
CA ASP A 147 4.80 -1.08 8.92
C ASP A 147 5.51 -0.32 7.79
N ALA A 148 4.91 0.78 7.36
CA ALA A 148 5.49 1.78 6.48
C ALA A 148 6.80 2.38 7.05
N PHE A 149 6.91 2.53 8.38
CA PHE A 149 8.11 3.07 9.01
C PHE A 149 9.32 2.13 8.87
N GLU A 150 9.17 0.84 9.22
CA GLU A 150 10.22 -0.18 9.04
C GLU A 150 10.66 -0.29 7.57
N TYR A 151 9.73 -0.16 6.63
CA TYR A 151 10.05 -0.19 5.20
C TYR A 151 10.82 1.07 4.78
N ALA A 152 10.41 2.26 5.25
CA ALA A 152 11.10 3.51 4.96
C ALA A 152 12.56 3.48 5.44
N ASP A 153 12.80 3.00 6.67
CA ASP A 153 14.15 2.82 7.22
C ASP A 153 14.99 1.84 6.39
N GLN A 154 14.41 0.72 5.98
CA GLN A 154 15.07 -0.23 5.10
C GLN A 154 15.45 0.39 3.74
N VAL A 155 14.61 1.26 3.18
CA VAL A 155 14.95 2.00 1.95
C VAL A 155 16.09 2.99 2.22
N LEU A 156 16.08 3.70 3.35
CA LEU A 156 17.14 4.64 3.74
C LEU A 156 18.50 3.95 3.83
N GLU A 157 18.58 2.83 4.58
CA GLU A 157 19.80 2.01 4.69
C GLU A 157 20.27 1.46 3.34
N LYS A 158 19.32 1.04 2.49
CA LYS A 158 19.61 0.41 1.19
C LYS A 158 20.10 1.40 0.14
N TRP A 159 19.49 2.59 0.08
CA TRP A 159 19.84 3.64 -0.88
C TRP A 159 21.04 4.49 -0.42
N TYR A 160 21.21 4.67 0.89
CA TYR A 160 22.26 5.51 1.47
C TYR A 160 23.02 4.76 2.59
N PRO A 161 23.84 3.75 2.24
CA PRO A 161 24.57 2.91 3.20
C PRO A 161 25.69 3.64 3.96
N SER A 162 25.92 4.93 3.68
CA SER A 162 26.85 5.79 4.42
C SER A 162 26.09 6.90 5.15
N VAL A 163 26.39 7.07 6.43
CA VAL A 163 25.80 8.10 7.31
C VAL A 163 25.96 9.50 6.70
N GLU A 164 27.14 9.80 6.14
CA GLU A 164 27.43 11.08 5.49
C GLU A 164 26.54 11.36 4.28
N GLN A 165 26.08 10.32 3.58
CA GLN A 165 25.20 10.47 2.42
C GLN A 165 23.73 10.58 2.84
N GLY A 166 23.35 9.88 3.91
CA GLY A 166 22.00 9.80 4.46
C GLY A 166 21.58 10.99 5.33
N ASN A 167 22.51 11.71 5.98
CA ASN A 167 22.20 12.80 6.92
C ASN A 167 21.21 13.84 6.37
N ASP A 168 21.42 14.28 5.12
CA ASP A 168 20.59 15.27 4.43
C ASP A 168 19.51 14.64 3.54
N LYS A 169 19.06 13.42 3.85
CA LYS A 169 18.07 12.67 3.05
C LYS A 169 16.80 12.43 3.85
N GLY A 170 15.67 12.66 3.21
CA GLY A 170 14.34 12.28 3.69
C GLY A 170 13.69 11.27 2.77
N ILE A 171 12.94 10.33 3.32
CA ILE A 171 12.13 9.36 2.57
C ILE A 171 10.71 9.40 3.11
N VAL A 172 9.76 9.70 2.23
CA VAL A 172 8.32 9.69 2.49
C VAL A 172 7.74 8.45 1.82
N VAL A 173 7.23 7.51 2.59
CA VAL A 173 6.53 6.31 2.11
C VAL A 173 5.03 6.50 2.29
N LEU A 174 4.24 6.11 1.28
CA LEU A 174 2.78 6.04 1.34
C LEU A 174 2.31 4.65 0.89
N VAL A 175 1.67 3.91 1.80
CA VAL A 175 1.16 2.55 1.57
C VAL A 175 -0.34 2.62 1.29
N THR A 176 -0.70 2.56 0.00
CA THR A 176 -2.07 2.90 -0.44
C THR A 176 -3.15 1.91 0.06
N SER A 177 -2.83 0.62 0.23
CA SER A 177 -3.79 -0.37 0.75
C SER A 177 -4.07 -0.23 2.24
N GLN A 178 -3.06 0.16 3.04
CA GLN A 178 -3.23 0.36 4.49
C GLN A 178 -3.69 1.79 4.82
N LYS A 179 -3.59 2.72 3.86
CA LYS A 179 -3.81 4.17 4.05
C LYS A 179 -2.87 4.76 5.12
N GLU A 180 -1.69 4.17 5.23
CA GLU A 180 -0.63 4.56 6.15
C GLU A 180 0.47 5.31 5.39
N GLY A 181 1.09 6.27 6.06
CA GLY A 181 2.27 6.96 5.55
C GLY A 181 3.33 7.02 6.62
N ALA A 182 4.60 6.99 6.22
CA ALA A 182 5.75 7.13 7.11
C ALA A 182 6.74 8.12 6.53
N ILE A 183 7.47 8.80 7.40
CA ILE A 183 8.55 9.70 7.03
C ILE A 183 9.76 9.34 7.88
N THR A 184 10.86 8.98 7.22
CA THR A 184 12.16 8.78 7.86
C THR A 184 13.20 9.65 7.20
N GLY A 185 14.39 9.73 7.78
CA GLY A 185 15.52 10.43 7.19
C GLY A 185 16.72 10.50 8.10
N GLY A 186 17.78 11.11 7.60
CA GLY A 186 18.99 11.35 8.37
C GLY A 186 18.77 12.30 9.55
N PRO A 187 19.65 12.25 10.57
CA PRO A 187 19.50 13.05 11.78
C PRO A 187 19.51 14.56 11.54
N ASP A 188 20.08 15.05 10.45
CA ASP A 188 20.09 16.50 10.13
C ASP A 188 18.81 16.92 9.38
N PHE A 189 18.27 16.06 8.52
CA PHE A 189 16.91 16.22 7.97
C PHE A 189 15.84 16.25 9.08
N VAL A 190 15.88 15.31 10.03
CA VAL A 190 14.91 15.22 11.14
C VAL A 190 14.95 16.49 12.00
N LYS A 191 16.15 16.98 12.37
CA LYS A 191 16.30 18.25 13.11
C LYS A 191 15.79 19.47 12.33
N ALA A 192 15.94 19.48 11.01
CA ALA A 192 15.55 20.61 10.16
C ALA A 192 14.04 20.70 9.94
N VAL A 193 13.33 19.56 9.90
CA VAL A 193 11.87 19.50 9.83
C VAL A 193 11.24 19.66 11.23
N GLY A 194 11.83 19.04 12.24
CA GLY A 194 11.32 18.97 13.60
C GLY A 194 10.29 17.84 13.80
N ASP A 195 10.49 17.07 14.86
CA ASP A 195 9.70 15.87 15.21
C ASP A 195 8.19 16.15 15.25
N THR A 196 7.79 17.32 15.75
CA THR A 196 6.37 17.73 15.83
C THR A 196 5.70 17.86 14.48
N VAL A 197 6.41 18.30 13.44
CA VAL A 197 5.86 18.40 12.08
C VAL A 197 5.88 17.05 11.39
N LEU A 198 6.88 16.21 11.66
CA LEU A 198 6.94 14.82 11.16
C LEU A 198 5.73 14.03 11.68
N ASP A 199 5.54 13.98 13.00
CA ASP A 199 4.44 13.27 13.65
C ASP A 199 3.07 13.79 13.18
N ALA A 200 2.87 15.11 13.13
CA ALA A 200 1.62 15.69 12.64
C ALA A 200 1.37 15.40 11.15
N THR A 201 2.42 15.27 10.32
CA THR A 201 2.27 14.94 8.90
C THR A 201 1.96 13.45 8.69
N VAL A 202 2.60 12.57 9.45
CA VAL A 202 2.37 11.12 9.47
C VAL A 202 0.98 10.79 10.00
N SER A 203 0.53 11.45 11.07
CA SER A 203 -0.75 11.18 11.74
C SER A 203 -1.95 11.85 11.04
N GLU A 204 -1.85 13.13 10.70
CA GLU A 204 -3.01 13.94 10.29
C GLU A 204 -3.16 14.08 8.78
N ASN A 205 -2.07 14.04 8.01
CA ASN A 205 -2.09 14.44 6.61
C ASN A 205 -2.15 13.24 5.65
N LEU A 206 -1.20 12.30 5.78
CA LEU A 206 -1.14 11.13 4.91
C LEU A 206 -2.38 10.21 5.06
N PRO A 207 -2.84 9.83 6.28
CA PRO A 207 -3.95 8.88 6.43
C PRO A 207 -5.32 9.46 6.09
N VAL A 208 -5.56 10.74 6.39
CA VAL A 208 -6.83 11.42 6.11
C VAL A 208 -7.06 11.54 4.59
N LEU A 209 -6.07 12.04 3.85
CA LEU A 209 -6.20 12.18 2.39
C LEU A 209 -6.09 10.84 1.65
N ALA A 210 -5.35 9.85 2.18
CA ALA A 210 -5.41 8.48 1.68
C ALA A 210 -6.78 7.82 1.95
N THR A 211 -7.48 8.18 3.04
CA THR A 211 -8.85 7.75 3.31
C THR A 211 -9.82 8.28 2.27
N GLU A 212 -9.72 9.55 1.91
CA GLU A 212 -10.49 10.20 0.82
C GLU A 212 -10.04 9.79 -0.60
N GLU A 213 -9.08 8.87 -0.75
CA GLU A 213 -8.47 8.42 -2.02
C GLU A 213 -7.76 9.52 -2.83
N LYS A 214 -7.46 10.66 -2.19
CA LYS A 214 -6.80 11.82 -2.81
C LYS A 214 -5.27 11.74 -2.70
N TYR A 215 -4.69 10.67 -3.23
CA TYR A 215 -3.25 10.40 -3.12
C TYR A 215 -2.37 11.55 -3.66
N ASN A 216 -2.80 12.21 -4.74
CA ASN A 216 -2.12 13.39 -5.28
C ASN A 216 -2.04 14.54 -4.27
N GLU A 217 -3.15 14.81 -3.56
CA GLU A 217 -3.22 15.87 -2.56
C GLU A 217 -2.41 15.47 -1.32
N ALA A 218 -2.55 14.21 -0.85
CA ALA A 218 -1.82 13.66 0.31
C ALA A 218 -0.30 13.84 0.20
N VAL A 219 0.27 13.50 -0.97
CA VAL A 219 1.70 13.62 -1.22
C VAL A 219 2.11 15.08 -1.40
N PHE A 220 1.32 15.88 -2.11
CA PHE A 220 1.68 17.27 -2.40
C PHE A 220 1.54 18.21 -1.19
N SER A 221 0.53 18.00 -0.35
CA SER A 221 0.40 18.70 0.95
C SER A 221 1.55 18.30 1.88
N THR A 222 1.90 17.01 1.94
CA THR A 222 3.04 16.49 2.72
C THR A 222 4.34 17.13 2.29
N ALA A 223 4.63 17.15 0.98
CA ALA A 223 5.80 17.81 0.46
C ALA A 223 5.82 19.31 0.84
N ARG A 224 4.71 20.04 0.63
CA ARG A 224 4.62 21.45 1.03
C ARG A 224 4.82 21.69 2.53
N ARG A 225 4.30 20.82 3.41
CA ARG A 225 4.44 20.91 4.87
C ARG A 225 5.89 20.71 5.29
N LEU A 226 6.56 19.69 4.74
CA LEU A 226 8.00 19.45 4.94
C LEU A 226 8.86 20.63 4.46
N VAL A 227 8.57 21.19 3.28
CA VAL A 227 9.30 22.35 2.75
C VAL A 227 9.10 23.60 3.61
N ALA A 228 7.88 23.88 4.06
CA ALA A 228 7.61 25.00 4.95
C ALA A 228 8.40 24.88 6.27
N ALA A 229 8.45 23.68 6.86
CA ALA A 229 9.24 23.41 8.07
C ALA A 229 10.74 23.63 7.84
N ILE A 230 11.31 23.06 6.77
CA ILE A 230 12.73 23.23 6.39
C ILE A 230 13.09 24.71 6.14
N ASP A 231 12.17 25.49 5.60
CA ASP A 231 12.34 26.93 5.39
C ASP A 231 12.16 27.76 6.67
N GLY A 232 11.62 27.18 7.75
CA GLY A 232 11.30 27.86 9.01
C GLY A 232 10.03 28.72 8.93
N LEU A 233 9.15 28.46 7.96
CA LEU A 233 7.86 29.13 7.82
C LEU A 233 6.82 28.53 8.80
N PRO A 234 5.76 29.28 9.15
CA PRO A 234 4.65 28.71 9.91
C PRO A 234 4.02 27.52 9.15
N ASP A 235 3.70 26.47 9.90
CA ASP A 235 3.09 25.25 9.37
C ASP A 235 1.80 25.56 8.59
N PRO A 236 1.68 25.17 7.30
CA PRO A 236 0.43 25.32 6.54
C PRO A 236 -0.74 24.52 7.11
N GLY A 237 -0.48 23.60 8.04
CA GLY A 237 -1.48 22.81 8.76
C GLY A 237 -1.89 21.53 8.05
N GLY A 238 -2.43 20.60 8.83
CA GLY A 238 -3.04 19.38 8.30
C GLY A 238 -4.35 19.66 7.53
N PRO A 239 -4.75 18.77 6.61
CA PRO A 239 -6.05 18.82 5.98
C PRO A 239 -7.12 18.65 7.06
N GLN A 240 -8.03 19.62 7.16
CA GLN A 240 -9.20 19.47 8.03
C GLN A 240 -9.96 18.21 7.58
N LEU A 241 -10.12 17.26 8.51
CA LEU A 241 -10.95 16.07 8.29
C LEU A 241 -12.35 16.58 7.99
N LYS A 242 -12.70 16.60 6.70
CA LYS A 242 -14.07 16.87 6.29
C LYS A 242 -14.82 15.64 6.70
N ASP A 243 -15.46 15.72 7.86
CA ASP A 243 -16.62 14.91 8.19
C ASP A 243 -17.60 15.08 7.04
N SER A 244 -17.44 14.23 6.02
CA SER A 244 -18.47 13.86 5.09
C SER A 244 -19.44 13.04 5.91
N LYS A 245 -20.13 13.76 6.81
CA LYS A 245 -21.35 13.38 7.48
C LYS A 245 -22.12 12.64 6.43
N ARG A 246 -22.18 11.33 6.60
CA ARG A 246 -22.83 10.41 5.68
C ARG A 246 -24.29 10.78 5.72
N GLU A 247 -24.67 11.76 4.91
CA GLU A 247 -26.03 12.25 4.78
C GLU A 247 -26.79 11.09 4.21
N SER A 248 -27.36 10.32 5.13
CA SER A 248 -28.09 9.14 4.80
C SER A 248 -29.20 9.59 3.85
N ASN A 249 -29.36 8.89 2.73
CA ASN A 249 -30.44 9.14 1.77
C ASN A 249 -31.82 8.69 2.33
N PHE A 250 -32.02 8.89 3.63
CA PHE A 250 -33.29 8.89 4.32
C PHE A 250 -33.71 10.35 4.44
N LYS A 251 -34.93 10.62 3.98
CA LYS A 251 -35.63 11.87 4.29
C LYS A 251 -35.57 12.11 5.79
N SER A 252 -35.34 13.35 6.19
CA SER A 252 -35.40 13.72 7.59
C SER A 252 -36.79 13.39 8.16
N ARG A 253 -36.89 13.24 9.48
CA ARG A 253 -38.17 12.85 10.11
C ARG A 253 -39.25 13.89 9.83
N GLU A 254 -38.90 15.17 9.78
CA GLU A 254 -39.80 16.26 9.40
C GLU A 254 -40.42 16.03 8.01
N GLU A 255 -39.60 15.75 6.99
CA GLU A 255 -40.09 15.58 5.60
C GLU A 255 -40.97 14.32 5.41
N THR A 256 -40.89 13.37 6.35
CA THR A 256 -41.68 12.14 6.39
C THR A 256 -43.01 12.35 7.12
N ASP A 257 -42.99 13.10 8.23
CA ASP A 257 -44.19 13.36 9.03
C ASP A 257 -45.15 14.35 8.36
N GLU A 258 -44.65 15.34 7.62
CA GLU A 258 -45.50 16.21 6.77
C GLU A 258 -46.31 15.39 5.73
N LYS A 259 -45.64 14.43 5.08
CA LYS A 259 -46.27 13.56 4.08
C LYS A 259 -47.28 12.60 4.75
N ARG A 260 -46.96 12.06 5.93
CA ARG A 260 -47.91 11.28 6.75
C ARG A 260 -49.15 12.10 7.15
N GLY A 261 -48.98 13.38 7.48
CA GLY A 261 -50.09 14.28 7.79
C GLY A 261 -51.10 14.38 6.64
N GLN A 262 -50.61 14.61 5.42
CA GLN A 262 -51.47 14.67 4.22
C GLN A 262 -52.21 13.35 3.96
N PHE A 263 -51.52 12.20 4.02
CA PHE A 263 -52.17 10.90 3.85
C PHE A 263 -53.20 10.60 4.95
N THR A 264 -52.92 10.98 6.20
CA THR A 264 -53.84 10.76 7.33
C THR A 264 -55.13 11.56 7.18
N LEU A 265 -55.06 12.81 6.72
CA LEU A 265 -56.24 13.64 6.45
C LEU A 265 -57.10 13.07 5.31
N VAL A 266 -56.49 12.65 4.20
CA VAL A 266 -57.21 12.08 3.05
C VAL A 266 -57.88 10.75 3.42
N VAL A 267 -57.16 9.84 4.10
CA VAL A 267 -57.71 8.55 4.53
C VAL A 267 -58.81 8.74 5.58
N GLY A 268 -58.62 9.65 6.55
CA GLY A 268 -59.64 9.97 7.55
C GLY A 268 -60.92 10.53 6.93
N GLY A 269 -60.79 11.48 5.99
CA GLY A 269 -61.93 12.04 5.25
C GLY A 269 -62.70 10.98 4.45
N LEU A 270 -61.98 10.11 3.73
CA LEU A 270 -62.59 9.00 2.98
C LEU A 270 -63.34 8.03 3.90
N LEU A 271 -62.76 7.70 5.06
CA LEU A 271 -63.38 6.80 6.04
C LEU A 271 -64.67 7.41 6.61
N VAL A 272 -64.68 8.70 6.98
CA VAL A 272 -65.90 9.37 7.45
C VAL A 272 -67.00 9.36 6.38
N ILE A 273 -66.67 9.69 5.13
CA ILE A 273 -67.63 9.64 4.00
C ILE A 273 -68.17 8.22 3.82
N ALA A 274 -67.31 7.19 3.87
CA ALA A 274 -67.69 5.80 3.70
C ALA A 274 -68.65 5.27 4.78
N PHE A 275 -68.67 5.84 5.99
CA PHE A 275 -69.65 5.50 7.04
C PHE A 275 -70.89 6.39 7.02
N VAL A 276 -70.72 7.71 6.82
CA VAL A 276 -71.82 8.67 6.91
C VAL A 276 -72.75 8.57 5.69
N VAL A 277 -72.23 8.39 4.48
CA VAL A 277 -73.08 8.34 3.26
C VAL A 277 -74.04 7.15 3.27
N PRO A 278 -73.63 5.89 3.54
CA PRO A 278 -74.58 4.78 3.63
C PRO A 278 -75.63 4.95 4.74
N MET A 279 -75.25 5.52 5.89
CA MET A 279 -76.18 5.76 6.99
C MET A 279 -77.18 6.88 6.68
N ALA A 280 -76.74 7.94 6.00
CA ALA A 280 -77.63 9.01 5.52
C ALA A 280 -78.58 8.50 4.42
N GLN A 281 -78.09 7.67 3.48
CA GLN A 281 -78.91 7.03 2.47
C GLN A 281 -79.96 6.08 3.09
N TYR A 282 -79.55 5.26 4.05
CA TYR A 282 -80.44 4.39 4.81
C TYR A 282 -81.51 5.18 5.56
N TYR A 283 -81.13 6.26 6.27
CA TYR A 283 -82.07 7.10 7.00
C TYR A 283 -83.05 7.83 6.06
N ALA A 284 -82.58 8.35 4.92
CA ALA A 284 -83.43 8.99 3.92
C ALA A 284 -84.39 8.01 3.21
N TYR A 285 -84.02 6.73 3.12
CA TYR A 285 -84.90 5.66 2.64
C TYR A 285 -85.97 5.31 3.68
N VAL A 286 -85.59 5.15 4.96
CA VAL A 286 -86.51 4.77 6.04
C VAL A 286 -87.48 5.90 6.42
N SER A 287 -87.05 7.16 6.39
CA SER A 287 -87.88 8.34 6.72
C SER A 287 -88.86 8.78 5.63
N LYS A 288 -88.83 8.15 4.46
CA LYS A 288 -89.81 8.34 3.37
C LYS A 288 -91.01 7.37 3.44
N LYS A 289 -91.22 6.74 4.59
CA LYS A 289 -92.28 5.77 4.86
C LYS A 289 -93.15 6.23 6.03
#